data_AF-A0A661EW28-F1
#
_entry.id   AF-A0A661EW28-F1
#
_cell.length_a   1.000
_cell.length_b   1.000
_cell.length_c   1.000
_cell.angle_alpha   90.00
_cell.angle_beta   90.00
_cell.angle_gamma   90.00
#
_symmetry.space_group_name_H-M   'P 1'
#
loop_
_entity.id
_entity.type
_entity.pdbx_description
1 polymer ?
#
loop_
_entity_poly.entity_id
_entity_poly.type
_entity_poly.pdbx_seq_one_letter_code
_entity_poly.pdbx_strand_id
1 'polypeptide(L)'
;MDTKGIFQSAMLSEASYADFDGIDLTKDDDVKTALTKQPTILGIPDPFADPVFTESQAQDFVDHWKVISHQPNTVSGFSATLFESKDNSGQFSLAIRGTEGFFSMDTVADLFGVALQGVARTQALTSG
;
A
#
# COMPACT_ATOMS: atom_id res chain seq x y z
N MET A 1 11.86 8.44 -20.24
CA MET A 1 11.24 7.66 -19.13
C MET A 1 10.28 8.61 -18.46
N ASP A 2 8.97 8.31 -18.48
CA ASP A 2 7.96 9.18 -17.87
C ASP A 2 7.91 8.92 -16.36
N THR A 3 8.33 9.92 -15.58
CA THR A 3 8.37 9.82 -14.12
C THR A 3 6.97 9.70 -13.51
N LYS A 4 5.93 10.19 -14.20
CA LYS A 4 4.55 10.12 -13.75
C LYS A 4 4.03 8.67 -13.72
N GLY A 5 4.29 7.90 -14.77
CA GLY A 5 3.87 6.49 -14.85
C GLY A 5 4.55 5.59 -13.81
N ILE A 6 5.82 5.86 -13.49
CA ILE A 6 6.56 5.11 -12.46
C ILE A 6 6.00 5.42 -11.08
N PHE A 7 5.77 6.69 -10.78
CA PHE A 7 5.17 7.11 -9.52
C PHE A 7 3.79 6.48 -9.32
N GLN A 8 2.91 6.53 -10.33
CA GLN A 8 1.58 5.93 -10.25
C GLN A 8 1.64 4.41 -10.02
N SER A 9 2.54 3.72 -10.72
CA SER A 9 2.72 2.27 -10.52
C SER A 9 3.22 1.93 -9.11
N ALA A 10 4.15 2.73 -8.58
CA ALA A 10 4.65 2.56 -7.22
C ALA A 10 3.55 2.80 -6.18
N MET A 11 2.79 3.89 -6.34
CA MET A 11 1.66 4.22 -5.45
C MET A 11 0.60 3.12 -5.43
N LEU A 12 0.21 2.57 -6.59
CA LEU A 12 -0.75 1.48 -6.65
C LEU A 12 -0.23 0.18 -6.02
N SER A 13 1.07 -0.08 -6.20
CA SER A 13 1.73 -1.23 -5.56
C SER A 13 1.74 -1.07 -4.04
N GLU A 14 2.05 0.12 -3.52
CA GLU A 14 2.00 0.42 -2.08
C GLU A 14 0.58 0.35 -1.53
N ALA A 15 -0.39 1.02 -2.17
CA ALA A 15 -1.81 0.99 -1.77
C ALA A 15 -2.35 -0.43 -1.65
N SER A 16 -1.89 -1.35 -2.49
CA SER A 16 -2.37 -2.72 -2.41
C SER A 16 -1.99 -3.41 -1.08
N TYR A 17 -0.93 -2.98 -0.37
CA TYR A 17 -0.56 -3.49 0.98
C TYR A 17 -1.52 -3.10 2.09
N ALA A 18 -2.45 -2.18 1.85
CA ALA A 18 -3.50 -1.90 2.82
C ALA A 18 -4.48 -3.07 2.93
N ASP A 19 -5.01 -3.23 4.15
CA ASP A 19 -6.05 -4.19 4.46
C ASP A 19 -7.41 -3.59 4.13
N PHE A 20 -8.01 -4.05 3.03
CA PHE A 20 -9.34 -3.65 2.60
C PHE A 20 -10.44 -4.65 2.99
N ASP A 21 -10.13 -5.67 3.80
CA ASP A 21 -11.11 -6.69 4.17
C ASP A 21 -12.19 -6.14 5.10
N GLY A 22 -13.46 -6.45 4.82
CA GLY A 22 -14.61 -5.95 5.58
C GLY A 22 -14.86 -4.44 5.47
N ILE A 23 -14.20 -3.73 4.54
CA ILE A 23 -14.35 -2.28 4.32
C ILE A 23 -15.34 -2.00 3.17
N ASP A 24 -16.13 -0.93 3.29
CA ASP A 24 -16.97 -0.44 2.20
C ASP A 24 -16.13 0.34 1.18
N LEU A 25 -15.66 -0.36 0.15
CA LEU A 25 -14.82 0.20 -0.93
C LEU A 25 -15.50 1.34 -1.71
N THR A 26 -16.81 1.54 -1.56
CA THR A 26 -17.52 2.63 -2.24
C THR A 26 -17.39 3.97 -1.52
N LYS A 27 -16.89 3.99 -0.29
CA LYS A 27 -16.70 5.20 0.51
C LYS A 27 -15.22 5.56 0.58
N ASP A 28 -14.89 6.72 0.03
CA ASP A 28 -13.52 7.23 0.03
C ASP A 28 -12.96 7.38 1.47
N ASP A 29 -13.78 7.71 2.46
CA ASP A 29 -13.34 7.80 3.88
C ASP A 29 -12.95 6.45 4.48
N ASP A 30 -13.66 5.38 4.12
CA ASP A 30 -13.37 4.02 4.58
C ASP A 30 -12.09 3.50 3.92
N VAL A 31 -11.90 3.79 2.63
CA VAL A 31 -10.66 3.49 1.89
C VAL A 31 -9.48 4.28 2.44
N LYS A 32 -9.65 5.58 2.73
CA LYS A 32 -8.61 6.40 3.38
C LYS A 32 -8.21 5.83 4.73
N THR A 33 -9.19 5.42 5.54
CA THR A 33 -8.93 4.80 6.84
C THR A 33 -8.10 3.53 6.69
N ALA A 34 -8.38 2.71 5.68
CA ALA A 34 -7.59 1.51 5.38
C ALA A 34 -6.13 1.83 5.05
N LEU A 35 -5.91 2.88 4.25
CA LEU A 35 -4.58 3.31 3.78
C LEU A 35 -3.74 3.98 4.89
N THR A 36 -4.39 4.65 5.84
CA THR A 36 -3.69 5.36 6.95
C THR A 36 -3.65 4.55 8.25
N LYS A 37 -4.29 3.39 8.29
CA LYS A 37 -4.26 2.51 9.47
C LYS A 37 -2.90 1.84 9.61
N GLN A 38 -2.41 1.82 10.84
CA GLN A 38 -1.23 1.05 11.21
C GLN A 38 -1.49 -0.44 10.98
N PRO A 39 -0.63 -1.15 10.24
CA PRO A 39 -0.86 -2.57 9.94
C PRO A 39 -0.84 -3.39 11.24
N THR A 40 -1.52 -4.53 11.19
CA THR A 40 -1.65 -5.43 12.34
C THR A 40 -0.99 -6.78 12.07
N ILE A 41 -0.35 -7.34 13.08
CA ILE A 41 0.17 -8.70 13.10
C ILE A 41 -0.76 -9.51 14.00
N LEU A 42 -1.45 -10.51 13.43
CA LEU A 42 -2.40 -11.36 14.16
C LEU A 42 -3.46 -10.55 14.95
N GLY A 43 -3.90 -9.42 14.41
CA GLY A 43 -4.89 -8.52 15.03
C GLY A 43 -4.32 -7.57 16.09
N ILE A 44 -2.99 -7.53 16.28
CA ILE A 44 -2.31 -6.59 17.18
C ILE A 44 -1.62 -5.51 16.33
N PRO A 45 -1.82 -4.20 16.60
CA PRO A 45 -1.09 -3.15 15.91
C PRO A 45 0.42 -3.37 16.01
N ASP A 46 1.12 -3.33 14.88
CA ASP A 46 2.57 -3.43 14.85
C ASP A 46 3.18 -2.07 15.16
N PRO A 47 3.77 -1.87 16.36
CA PRO A 47 4.29 -0.57 16.77
C PRO A 47 5.51 -0.10 15.96
N PHE A 48 6.10 -0.97 15.14
CA PHE A 48 7.27 -0.67 14.32
C PHE A 48 6.94 -0.42 12.84
N ALA A 49 5.70 -0.67 12.45
CA ALA A 49 5.25 -0.45 11.08
C ALA A 49 4.56 0.90 10.93
N ASP A 50 4.97 1.64 9.90
CA ASP A 50 4.30 2.86 9.49
C ASP A 50 3.02 2.54 8.70
N PRO A 51 2.02 3.44 8.70
CA PRO A 51 0.89 3.36 7.77
C PRO A 51 1.33 3.27 6.32
N VAL A 52 0.49 2.66 5.48
CA VAL A 52 0.75 2.55 4.03
C VAL A 52 0.88 3.92 3.40
N PHE A 53 0.03 4.88 3.79
CA PHE A 53 0.09 6.26 3.33
C PHE A 53 0.01 7.26 4.48
N THR A 54 0.61 8.44 4.26
CA THR A 54 0.25 9.65 5.01
C THR A 54 -1.17 10.11 4.63
N GLU A 55 -1.81 10.95 5.46
CA GLU A 55 -3.16 11.45 5.18
C GLU A 55 -3.27 12.16 3.81
N SER A 56 -2.24 12.92 3.41
CA SER A 56 -2.22 13.62 2.12
C SER A 56 -2.06 12.66 0.95
N GLN A 57 -1.23 11.63 1.07
CA GLN A 57 -1.11 10.58 0.06
C GLN A 57 -2.40 9.76 -0.06
N ALA A 58 -3.05 9.45 1.06
CA ALA A 58 -4.33 8.76 1.06
C ALA A 58 -5.44 9.60 0.42
N GLN A 59 -5.45 10.92 0.66
CA GLN A 59 -6.37 11.84 -0.02
C GLN A 59 -6.10 11.89 -1.52
N ASP A 60 -4.85 12.09 -1.95
CA ASP A 60 -4.47 12.10 -3.36
C ASP A 60 -4.85 10.77 -4.05
N PHE A 61 -4.63 9.65 -3.37
CA PHE A 61 -5.03 8.34 -3.86
C PHE A 61 -6.54 8.27 -4.12
N VAL A 62 -7.38 8.61 -3.14
CA VAL A 62 -8.83 8.52 -3.35
C VAL A 62 -9.35 9.58 -4.31
N ASP A 63 -8.67 10.71 -4.49
CA ASP A 63 -9.08 11.70 -5.49
C ASP A 63 -8.89 11.17 -6.93
N HIS A 64 -7.88 10.32 -7.15
CA HIS A 64 -7.47 9.85 -8.47
C HIS A 64 -7.79 8.38 -8.77
N TRP A 65 -8.06 7.56 -7.75
CA TRP A 65 -8.24 6.12 -7.88
C TRP A 65 -9.41 5.58 -7.06
N LYS A 66 -9.96 4.47 -7.54
CA LYS A 66 -10.95 3.65 -6.82
C LYS A 66 -10.38 2.26 -6.61
N VAL A 67 -10.63 1.69 -5.43
CA VAL A 67 -10.44 0.26 -5.17
C VAL A 67 -11.71 -0.46 -5.61
N ILE A 68 -11.63 -1.30 -6.64
CA ILE A 68 -12.80 -2.00 -7.19
C ILE A 68 -12.99 -3.35 -6.53
N SER A 69 -11.89 -4.05 -6.28
CA SER A 69 -11.89 -5.36 -5.66
C SER A 69 -10.53 -5.62 -5.01
N HIS A 70 -10.56 -6.27 -3.86
CA HIS A 70 -9.38 -6.71 -3.15
C HIS A 70 -9.51 -8.19 -2.82
N GLN A 71 -8.47 -8.94 -3.15
CA GLN A 71 -8.26 -10.30 -2.69
C GLN A 71 -7.20 -10.25 -1.58
N PRO A 72 -7.59 -10.47 -0.33
CA PRO A 72 -6.65 -10.60 0.78
C PRO A 72 -5.67 -11.76 0.54
N ASN A 73 -4.55 -11.72 1.27
CA ASN A 73 -3.54 -12.77 1.23
C ASN A 73 -4.18 -14.15 1.44
N THR A 74 -4.01 -15.01 0.44
CA THR A 74 -4.42 -16.42 0.50
C THR A 74 -3.43 -17.24 1.32
N VAL A 75 -3.77 -18.50 1.61
CA VAL A 75 -2.85 -19.44 2.29
C VAL A 75 -1.60 -19.72 1.45
N SER A 76 -1.79 -19.74 0.13
CA SER A 76 -0.65 -19.80 -0.75
C SER A 76 0.16 -18.53 -0.53
N GLY A 77 -0.45 -17.34 -0.41
CA GLY A 77 0.15 -16.03 -0.08
C GLY A 77 0.01 -14.98 -1.18
N PHE A 78 -0.76 -15.31 -2.20
CA PHE A 78 -1.21 -14.45 -3.27
C PHE A 78 -2.19 -13.41 -2.72
N SER A 79 -1.99 -12.16 -3.13
CA SER A 79 -2.95 -11.08 -2.98
C SER A 79 -3.01 -10.28 -4.28
N ALA A 80 -4.19 -9.76 -4.59
CA ALA A 80 -4.37 -8.88 -5.72
C ALA A 80 -5.37 -7.77 -5.39
N THR A 81 -5.12 -6.59 -5.93
CA THR A 81 -6.05 -5.46 -5.83
C THR A 81 -6.28 -4.87 -7.21
N LEU A 82 -7.54 -4.71 -7.59
CA LEU A 82 -7.95 -4.06 -8.84
C LEU A 82 -8.31 -2.61 -8.56
N PHE A 83 -7.66 -1.70 -9.27
CA PHE A 83 -7.90 -0.26 -9.20
C PHE A 83 -8.50 0.26 -10.51
N GLU A 84 -9.35 1.28 -10.42
CA GLU A 84 -9.84 2.06 -11.57
C GLU A 84 -9.40 3.52 -11.42
N SER A 85 -8.93 4.12 -12.51
CA SER A 85 -8.60 5.56 -12.53
C SER A 85 -9.87 6.41 -12.55
N LYS A 86 -9.96 7.39 -11.64
CA LYS A 86 -10.98 8.45 -11.67
C LYS A 86 -10.68 9.48 -12.78
N ASP A 87 -9.40 9.72 -13.05
CA ASP A 87 -8.97 10.66 -14.10
C ASP A 87 -9.22 10.15 -15.52
N ASN A 88 -9.12 8.83 -15.71
CA ASN A 88 -9.28 8.17 -17.00
C ASN A 88 -10.24 7.00 -16.85
N SER A 89 -11.54 7.29 -16.76
CA SER A 89 -12.58 6.27 -16.60
C SER A 89 -12.44 5.13 -17.62
N GLY A 90 -12.56 3.89 -17.14
CA GLY A 90 -12.34 2.69 -17.94
C GLY A 90 -10.88 2.22 -18.02
N GLN A 91 -9.92 2.93 -17.43
CA GLN A 91 -8.56 2.43 -17.23
C GLN A 91 -8.45 1.71 -15.89
N PHE A 92 -8.07 0.43 -15.98
CA PHE A 92 -7.89 -0.44 -14.82
C PHE A 92 -6.43 -0.81 -14.64
N SER A 93 -6.01 -0.89 -13.38
CA SER A 93 -4.69 -1.36 -12.99
C SER A 93 -4.83 -2.50 -11.99
N LEU A 94 -4.20 -3.64 -12.29
CA LEU A 94 -4.19 -4.81 -11.42
C LEU A 94 -2.83 -4.88 -10.74
N ALA A 95 -2.80 -4.71 -9.41
CA ALA A 95 -1.62 -4.96 -8.60
C ALA A 95 -1.69 -6.40 -8.07
N ILE A 96 -0.71 -7.23 -8.46
CA ILE A 96 -0.57 -8.60 -7.97
C ILE A 96 0.68 -8.66 -7.09
N ARG A 97 0.55 -9.30 -5.94
CA ARG A 97 1.66 -9.57 -5.04
C ARG A 97 1.63 -11.02 -4.57
N GLY A 98 2.81 -11.57 -4.39
CA GLY A 98 3.00 -12.87 -3.75
C GLY A 98 3.78 -12.68 -2.47
N THR A 99 3.31 -13.29 -1.39
CA THR A 99 4.09 -13.53 -0.18
C THR A 99 3.74 -14.92 0.31
N GLU A 100 4.25 -15.91 -0.41
CA GLU A 100 3.73 -17.28 -0.32
C GLU A 100 4.51 -18.17 0.65
N GLY A 101 4.26 -17.96 1.94
CA GLY A 101 4.60 -18.89 2.99
C GLY A 101 4.51 -18.26 4.37
N PHE A 102 3.95 -18.98 5.33
CA PHE A 102 3.83 -18.71 6.76
C PHE A 102 5.16 -18.34 7.49
N PHE A 103 6.24 -18.06 6.77
CA PHE A 103 7.53 -17.67 7.29
C PHE A 103 7.77 -16.19 6.99
N SER A 104 7.87 -15.43 8.07
CA SER A 104 8.44 -14.08 8.18
C SER A 104 7.55 -12.90 7.76
N MET A 105 6.54 -12.59 8.60
CA MET A 105 6.14 -11.18 8.78
C MET A 105 7.35 -10.28 9.08
N ASP A 106 8.44 -10.86 9.61
CA ASP A 106 9.76 -10.26 9.78
C ASP A 106 10.44 -9.84 8.46
N THR A 107 10.35 -10.62 7.38
CA THR A 107 11.07 -10.33 6.12
C THR A 107 10.30 -9.38 5.22
N VAL A 108 8.97 -9.38 5.28
CA VAL A 108 8.17 -8.34 4.63
C VAL A 108 8.35 -7.02 5.37
N ALA A 109 8.26 -7.01 6.70
CA ALA A 109 8.50 -5.81 7.49
C ALA A 109 9.93 -5.28 7.31
N ASP A 110 10.97 -6.13 7.30
CA ASP A 110 12.35 -5.69 7.03
C ASP A 110 12.55 -5.21 5.59
N LEU A 111 11.93 -5.86 4.59
CA LEU A 111 12.04 -5.41 3.20
C LEU A 111 11.38 -4.04 3.01
N PHE A 112 10.20 -3.82 3.57
CA PHE A 112 9.50 -2.54 3.51
C PHE A 112 10.15 -1.48 4.40
N GLY A 113 10.56 -1.83 5.61
CA GLY A 113 11.30 -0.96 6.53
C GLY A 113 12.62 -0.48 5.93
N VAL A 114 13.38 -1.36 5.25
CA VAL A 114 14.61 -0.97 4.56
C VAL A 114 14.34 -0.24 3.23
N ALA A 115 13.32 -0.61 2.47
CA ALA A 115 12.97 0.09 1.22
C ALA A 115 12.46 1.51 1.47
N LEU A 116 11.61 1.73 2.49
CA LEU A 116 11.12 3.06 2.89
C LEU A 116 12.20 3.85 3.64
N GLN A 117 12.95 3.25 4.58
CA GLN A 117 14.05 3.95 5.25
C GLN A 117 15.26 4.21 4.34
N GLY A 118 15.45 3.44 3.28
CA GLY A 118 16.53 3.63 2.30
C GLY A 118 16.40 4.93 1.50
N VAL A 119 15.17 5.41 1.27
CA VAL A 119 14.92 6.71 0.64
C VAL A 119 15.01 7.87 1.64
N ALA A 120 14.71 7.61 2.92
CA ALA A 120 14.68 8.63 3.98
C ALA A 120 15.99 8.76 4.81
N ARG A 121 16.91 7.80 4.77
CA ARG A 121 18.22 7.86 5.47
C ARG A 121 19.37 8.19 4.52
N THR A 122 19.23 9.20 3.69
CA THR A 122 20.39 9.93 3.13
C THR A 122 20.02 11.40 3.07
N GLN A 123 20.13 12.05 4.25
CA GLN A 123 20.35 13.50 4.46
C GLN A 123 20.29 13.77 5.97
N ALA A 124 21.28 13.30 6.73
CA ALA A 124 21.52 13.78 8.10
C ALA A 124 22.95 13.54 8.63
N LEU A 125 23.93 13.23 7.78
CA LEU A 125 25.34 13.06 8.19
C LEU A 125 26.29 13.61 7.11
N THR A 126 26.19 14.91 6.87
CA THR A 126 27.34 15.71 6.42
C THR A 126 27.41 16.97 7.27
N SER A 127 27.67 16.77 8.56
CA SER A 127 28.27 17.80 9.41
C SER A 127 29.62 17.29 9.85
N GLY A 128 30.66 17.83 9.22
CA GLY A 128 32.06 17.53 9.43
C GLY A 128 32.88 18.24 8.38
#